data_AF-A0A2A3AIW3-F1
#
_entry.id   AF-A0A2A3AIW3-F1
#
_cell.length_a   1.000
_cell.length_b   1.000
_cell.length_c   1.000
_cell.angle_alpha   90.00
_cell.angle_beta   90.00
_cell.angle_gamma   90.00
#
_symmetry.space_group_name_H-M   'P 1'
#
loop_
_entity.id
_entity.type
_entity.pdbx_description
1 polymer ?
#
loop_
_entity_poly.entity_id
_entity_poly.type
_entity_poly.pdbx_seq_one_letter_code
_entity_poly.pdbx_strand_id
1 'polypeptide(L)'
;MTRSAEQLPTVPENYEQVQPAAKPNLGLLYATAGASAAGGFASDAAARALPALRKSPLGKVLPASLLNRGGDRLRAALEVPKIAHVVEGLTVDAEWHEKFCRVVHATPRPLVPGSSETAVFSGALHSLAFPVAMSVLTRQDFPLPVMGMVHLTNSVQHVMNVAVGEELTATAWTENLRTHRAGTVVDAVVTLTRNDGTVVWAGRSGYLAKGQTAAIAGEGARTSEEEWTDSSLTVPFNAPQQTAQWSLKADTGREYAGVSGDYNPIHLSGPSAKALGMKGAIAHGMYTASRALAATGVPSEVPFSWSVEFAAPVLLPATVAVSVHDDGRREHWNGSRVIAWNPKRNKPHLELVVKPL
;
A
#
# COMPACT_ATOMS: atom_id res chain seq x y z
N MET A 1 24.92 12.59 16.72
CA MET A 1 24.05 13.29 15.76
C MET A 1 22.64 12.81 15.99
N THR A 2 21.88 13.56 16.79
CA THR A 2 20.45 13.35 17.04
C THR A 2 19.71 13.52 15.72
N ARG A 3 19.26 12.41 15.12
CA ARG A 3 18.31 12.49 13.99
C ARG A 3 17.03 13.11 14.55
N SER A 4 16.58 14.20 13.94
CA SER A 4 15.28 14.81 14.21
C SER A 4 14.22 13.70 14.23
N ALA A 5 13.36 13.68 15.25
CA ALA A 5 12.12 12.93 15.17
C ALA A 5 11.45 13.32 13.85
N GLU A 6 11.10 12.32 13.03
CA GLU A 6 10.51 12.55 11.72
C GLU A 6 9.16 13.23 11.96
N GLN A 7 9.02 14.48 11.52
CA GLN A 7 7.82 15.28 11.79
C GLN A 7 6.57 14.52 11.29
N LEU A 8 5.53 14.43 12.14
CA LEU A 8 4.27 13.82 11.76
C LEU A 8 3.71 14.53 10.52
N PRO A 9 3.23 13.77 9.52
CA PRO A 9 2.73 14.37 8.29
C PRO A 9 1.46 15.18 8.58
N THR A 10 1.37 16.35 7.95
CA THR A 10 0.18 17.20 7.97
C THR A 10 -0.36 17.35 6.56
N VAL A 11 -1.67 17.58 6.45
CA VAL A 11 -2.29 17.90 5.16
C VAL A 11 -1.64 19.17 4.61
N PRO A 12 -1.17 19.18 3.34
CA PRO A 12 -0.60 20.38 2.75
C PRO A 12 -1.61 21.54 2.75
N GLU A 13 -1.13 22.76 3.00
CA GLU A 13 -2.01 23.95 3.17
C GLU A 13 -2.88 24.25 1.94
N ASN A 14 -2.44 23.83 0.75
CA ASN A 14 -3.17 24.01 -0.50
C ASN A 14 -4.13 22.86 -0.84
N TYR A 15 -4.35 21.92 0.07
CA TYR A 15 -5.29 20.81 -0.13
C TYR A 15 -6.64 21.14 0.51
N GLU A 16 -7.70 20.92 -0.24
CA GLU A 16 -9.06 20.99 0.29
C GLU A 16 -9.34 19.77 1.16
N GLN A 17 -9.94 19.95 2.35
CA GLN A 17 -10.40 18.84 3.18
C GLN A 17 -11.87 18.59 2.93
N VAL A 18 -12.22 17.37 2.52
CA VAL A 18 -13.59 17.01 2.10
C VAL A 18 -14.02 15.74 2.80
N GLN A 19 -15.26 15.70 3.29
CA GLN A 19 -15.87 14.48 3.78
C GLN A 19 -16.46 13.68 2.61
N PRO A 20 -16.07 12.41 2.40
CA PRO A 20 -16.70 11.56 1.39
C PRO A 20 -18.20 11.41 1.67
N ALA A 21 -19.01 11.29 0.60
CA ALA A 21 -20.47 11.18 0.70
C ALA A 21 -20.98 10.00 1.56
N ALA A 22 -20.16 8.96 1.71
CA ALA A 22 -20.40 7.84 2.60
C ALA A 22 -19.06 7.31 3.13
N LYS A 23 -19.10 6.59 4.26
CA LYS A 23 -17.92 5.91 4.79
C LYS A 23 -17.34 4.98 3.70
N PRO A 24 -16.05 5.10 3.35
CA PRO A 24 -15.46 4.34 2.26
C PRO A 24 -15.61 2.82 2.45
N ASN A 25 -16.12 2.13 1.41
CA ASN A 25 -16.24 0.68 1.39
C ASN A 25 -15.34 0.11 0.28
N LEU A 26 -14.30 -0.64 0.66
CA LEU A 26 -13.30 -1.15 -0.29
C LEU A 26 -13.91 -1.97 -1.45
N GLY A 27 -14.96 -2.76 -1.20
CA GLY A 27 -15.63 -3.51 -2.25
C GLY A 27 -16.23 -2.62 -3.33
N LEU A 28 -16.91 -1.54 -2.94
CA LEU A 28 -17.48 -0.55 -3.86
C LEU A 28 -16.39 0.27 -4.59
N LEU A 29 -15.31 0.62 -3.88
CA LEU A 29 -14.18 1.35 -4.48
C LEU A 29 -13.48 0.50 -5.54
N TYR A 30 -13.25 -0.79 -5.27
CA TYR A 30 -12.73 -1.72 -6.27
C TYR A 30 -13.70 -1.93 -7.44
N ALA A 31 -15.00 -2.06 -7.19
CA ALA A 31 -15.97 -2.17 -8.30
C ALA A 31 -15.91 -0.95 -9.24
N THR A 32 -15.82 0.25 -8.66
CA THR A 32 -15.69 1.52 -9.41
C THR A 32 -14.38 1.58 -10.21
N ALA A 33 -13.26 1.26 -9.58
CA ALA A 33 -11.95 1.26 -10.25
C ALA A 33 -11.86 0.20 -11.36
N GLY A 34 -12.49 -0.96 -11.18
CA GLY A 34 -12.57 -2.02 -12.18
C GLY A 34 -13.36 -1.60 -13.43
N ALA A 35 -14.49 -0.92 -13.24
CA ALA A 35 -15.31 -0.39 -14.33
C ALA A 35 -14.52 0.65 -15.16
N SER A 36 -13.82 1.57 -14.50
CA SER A 36 -12.96 2.56 -15.16
C SER A 36 -11.81 1.92 -15.95
N ALA A 37 -11.17 0.90 -15.39
CA ALA A 37 -10.10 0.16 -16.07
C ALA A 37 -10.63 -0.57 -17.33
N ALA A 38 -11.78 -1.25 -17.23
CA ALA A 38 -12.40 -1.93 -18.36
C ALA A 38 -12.78 -0.96 -19.50
N GLY A 39 -13.29 0.23 -19.17
CA GLY A 39 -13.56 1.29 -20.13
C GLY A 39 -12.28 1.81 -20.81
N GLY A 40 -11.20 1.96 -20.04
CA GLY A 40 -9.87 2.32 -20.55
C GLY A 40 -9.31 1.27 -21.52
N PHE A 41 -9.32 -0.02 -21.15
CA PHE A 41 -8.88 -1.11 -22.03
C PHE A 41 -9.71 -1.21 -23.31
N ALA A 42 -11.03 -1.03 -23.24
CA ALA A 42 -11.89 -0.99 -24.42
C ALA A 42 -11.54 0.19 -25.35
N SER A 43 -11.26 1.36 -24.78
CA SER A 43 -10.84 2.55 -25.53
C SER A 43 -9.48 2.38 -26.21
N ASP A 44 -8.53 1.72 -25.54
CA ASP A 44 -7.17 1.50 -26.04
C ASP A 44 -7.14 0.38 -27.09
N ALA A 45 -7.98 -0.65 -26.94
CA ALA A 45 -8.22 -1.67 -27.97
C ALA A 45 -8.87 -1.07 -29.23
N ALA A 46 -9.85 -0.16 -29.07
CA ALA A 46 -10.44 0.57 -30.19
C ALA A 46 -9.41 1.48 -30.88
N ALA A 47 -8.56 2.18 -30.12
CA ALA A 47 -7.46 3.00 -30.62
C ALA A 47 -6.42 2.19 -31.41
N ARG A 48 -6.12 0.95 -30.99
CA ARG A 48 -5.22 0.03 -31.71
C ARG A 48 -5.85 -0.62 -32.94
N ALA A 49 -7.19 -0.77 -32.99
CA ALA A 49 -7.91 -1.31 -34.14
C ALA A 49 -8.17 -0.27 -35.25
N LEU A 50 -8.21 1.02 -34.90
CA LEU A 50 -8.44 2.15 -35.81
C LEU A 50 -7.47 2.20 -37.02
N PRO A 51 -6.15 1.94 -36.89
CA PRO A 51 -5.23 1.90 -38.03
C PRO A 51 -5.51 0.77 -39.03
N ALA A 52 -6.00 -0.38 -38.56
CA ALA A 52 -6.38 -1.51 -39.40
C ALA A 52 -7.70 -1.27 -40.13
N LEU A 53 -8.67 -0.62 -39.45
CA LEU A 53 -9.95 -0.21 -40.02
C LEU A 53 -9.81 0.91 -41.06
N ARG A 54 -8.84 1.83 -40.90
CA ARG A 54 -8.50 2.86 -41.89
C ARG A 54 -8.03 2.30 -43.23
N LYS A 55 -7.46 1.09 -43.25
CA LYS A 55 -6.96 0.40 -44.47
C LYS A 55 -7.98 -0.58 -45.08
N SER A 56 -9.14 -0.75 -44.45
CA SER A 56 -10.25 -1.58 -44.95
C SER A 56 -11.15 -0.77 -45.89
N PRO A 57 -11.83 -1.39 -46.87
CA PRO A 57 -12.85 -0.73 -47.70
C PRO A 57 -14.00 -0.07 -46.88
N LEU A 58 -14.20 -0.48 -45.61
CA LEU A 58 -15.12 0.15 -44.66
C LEU A 58 -14.64 1.51 -44.10
N GLY A 59 -13.34 1.83 -44.22
CA GLY A 59 -12.75 3.06 -43.70
C GLY A 59 -13.24 4.34 -44.40
N LYS A 60 -13.91 4.21 -45.55
CA LYS A 60 -14.46 5.33 -46.33
C LYS A 60 -15.83 5.82 -45.84
N VAL A 61 -16.43 5.16 -44.84
CA VAL A 61 -17.78 5.48 -44.30
C VAL A 61 -17.71 5.94 -42.83
N LEU A 62 -16.50 6.07 -42.25
CA LEU A 62 -16.35 6.52 -40.86
C LEU A 62 -16.66 8.03 -40.75
N PRO A 63 -17.49 8.45 -39.78
CA PRO A 63 -17.78 9.86 -39.54
C PRO A 63 -16.48 10.64 -39.23
N ALA A 64 -16.37 11.86 -39.73
CA ALA A 64 -15.19 12.73 -39.57
C ALA A 64 -14.77 12.95 -38.09
N SER A 65 -15.71 12.79 -37.16
CA SER A 65 -15.46 12.82 -35.70
C SER A 65 -14.53 11.71 -35.20
N LEU A 66 -14.39 10.60 -35.93
CA LEU A 66 -13.46 9.49 -35.63
C LEU A 66 -12.11 9.62 -36.35
N LEU A 67 -12.03 10.48 -37.38
CA LEU A 67 -10.81 10.67 -38.18
C LEU A 67 -9.89 11.76 -37.64
N ASN A 68 -10.40 12.64 -36.77
CA ASN A 68 -9.69 13.83 -36.28
C ASN A 68 -9.39 13.83 -34.77
N ARG A 69 -9.01 12.67 -34.22
CA ARG A 69 -8.58 12.51 -32.81
C ARG A 69 -7.15 11.98 -32.66
N GLY A 70 -6.30 12.22 -33.65
CA GLY A 70 -4.89 11.85 -33.61
C GLY A 70 -4.00 13.05 -33.88
N GLY A 71 -3.36 13.58 -32.83
CA GLY A 71 -2.40 14.67 -32.90
C GLY A 71 -2.65 15.71 -31.82
N ASP A 72 -1.69 15.87 -30.91
CA ASP A 72 -1.62 16.90 -29.85
C ASP A 72 -2.73 16.92 -28.79
N ARG A 73 -2.73 15.91 -27.93
CA ARG A 73 -2.72 16.25 -26.50
C ARG A 73 -1.25 16.35 -26.11
N LEU A 74 -0.74 17.57 -25.89
CA LEU A 74 0.32 17.76 -24.90
C LEU A 74 -0.10 16.88 -23.71
N ARG A 75 0.65 15.82 -23.40
CA ARG A 75 0.39 15.05 -22.18
C ARG A 75 0.68 16.01 -21.05
N ALA A 76 -0.36 16.67 -20.53
CA ALA A 76 -0.27 17.48 -19.33
C ALA A 76 0.43 16.62 -18.27
N ALA A 77 1.40 17.22 -17.61
CA ALA A 77 2.20 16.50 -16.64
C ALA A 77 1.29 15.98 -15.52
N LEU A 78 1.51 14.76 -15.05
CA LEU A 78 0.62 14.15 -14.05
C LEU A 78 0.71 14.93 -12.73
N GLU A 79 -0.46 15.19 -12.14
CA GLU A 79 -0.61 15.81 -10.83
C GLU A 79 -1.60 14.98 -9.99
N VAL A 80 -1.31 14.84 -8.70
CA VAL A 80 -2.29 14.31 -7.74
C VAL A 80 -3.34 15.37 -7.43
N PRO A 81 -4.60 14.97 -7.14
CA PRO A 81 -5.60 15.92 -6.70
C PRO A 81 -5.19 16.54 -5.37
N LYS A 82 -5.29 17.88 -5.26
CA LYS A 82 -4.99 18.65 -4.04
C LYS A 82 -6.16 18.57 -3.07
N ILE A 83 -6.42 17.36 -2.57
CA ILE A 83 -7.56 17.06 -1.71
C ILE A 83 -7.16 16.03 -0.64
N ALA A 84 -7.74 16.20 0.53
CA ALA A 84 -7.69 15.22 1.61
C ALA A 84 -9.12 14.77 1.95
N HIS A 85 -9.34 13.46 2.04
CA HIS A 85 -10.60 12.90 2.52
C HIS A 85 -10.57 12.72 4.02
N VAL A 86 -11.58 13.25 4.72
CA VAL A 86 -11.73 13.16 6.18
C VAL A 86 -12.91 12.25 6.52
N VAL A 87 -12.68 11.24 7.35
CA VAL A 87 -13.70 10.27 7.78
C VAL A 87 -13.66 10.14 9.30
N GLU A 88 -14.73 10.60 9.94
CA GLU A 88 -14.93 10.53 11.39
C GLU A 88 -15.68 9.25 11.79
N GLY A 89 -15.70 8.96 13.09
CA GLY A 89 -16.46 7.85 13.63
C GLY A 89 -15.92 6.48 13.22
N LEU A 90 -14.60 6.35 13.04
CA LEU A 90 -13.96 5.07 12.78
C LEU A 90 -13.68 4.38 14.11
N THR A 91 -14.11 3.13 14.23
CA THR A 91 -13.87 2.31 15.42
C THR A 91 -13.35 0.95 15.00
N VAL A 92 -12.54 0.34 15.86
CA VAL A 92 -12.08 -1.03 15.70
C VAL A 92 -12.98 -1.94 16.52
N ASP A 93 -13.74 -2.80 15.84
CA ASP A 93 -14.52 -3.84 16.49
C ASP A 93 -13.62 -4.93 17.11
N ALA A 94 -14.03 -5.44 18.27
CA ALA A 94 -13.23 -6.39 19.05
C ALA A 94 -13.11 -7.77 18.38
N GLU A 95 -14.21 -8.30 17.84
CA GLU A 95 -14.21 -9.61 17.15
C GLU A 95 -13.37 -9.53 15.87
N TRP A 96 -13.54 -8.43 15.12
CA TRP A 96 -12.73 -8.15 13.94
C TRP A 96 -11.23 -8.06 14.28
N HIS A 97 -10.86 -7.33 15.34
CA HIS A 97 -9.47 -7.15 15.74
C HIS A 97 -8.82 -8.47 16.18
N GLU A 98 -9.54 -9.30 16.93
CA GLU A 98 -9.07 -10.64 17.32
C GLU A 98 -8.85 -11.52 16.08
N LYS A 99 -9.81 -11.53 15.14
CA LYS A 99 -9.70 -12.26 13.88
C LYS A 99 -8.53 -11.76 13.04
N PHE A 100 -8.33 -10.44 12.95
CA PHE A 100 -7.20 -9.84 12.24
C PHE A 100 -5.87 -10.31 12.85
N CYS A 101 -5.72 -10.16 14.17
CA CYS A 101 -4.53 -10.60 14.91
C CYS A 101 -4.23 -12.08 14.68
N ARG A 102 -5.25 -12.95 14.72
CA ARG A 102 -5.11 -14.37 14.45
C ARG A 102 -4.60 -14.66 13.03
N VAL A 103 -5.12 -13.98 12.01
CA VAL A 103 -4.69 -14.16 10.60
C VAL A 103 -3.23 -13.76 10.41
N VAL A 104 -2.78 -12.67 11.04
CA VAL A 104 -1.40 -12.18 10.91
C VAL A 104 -0.45 -12.74 11.97
N HIS A 105 -0.92 -13.63 12.84
CA HIS A 105 -0.19 -14.20 13.97
C HIS A 105 0.31 -13.16 14.99
N ALA A 106 -0.42 -12.07 15.17
CA ALA A 106 -0.19 -11.10 16.24
C ALA A 106 -0.86 -11.56 17.54
N THR A 107 -0.19 -11.31 18.66
CA THR A 107 -0.75 -11.47 20.00
C THR A 107 -1.36 -10.15 20.44
N PRO A 108 -2.68 -10.08 20.72
CA PRO A 108 -3.30 -8.90 21.33
C PRO A 108 -2.61 -8.54 22.64
N ARG A 109 -2.47 -7.24 22.92
CA ARG A 109 -1.79 -6.72 24.11
C ARG A 109 -2.69 -5.75 24.86
N PRO A 110 -2.52 -5.59 26.17
CA PRO A 110 -3.28 -4.59 26.90
C PRO A 110 -2.90 -3.17 26.44
N LEU A 111 -3.83 -2.22 26.57
CA LEU A 111 -3.65 -0.81 26.18
C LEU A 111 -2.44 -0.19 26.87
N VAL A 112 -2.30 -0.48 28.15
CA VAL A 112 -1.12 -0.21 28.99
C VAL A 112 -0.95 -1.41 29.93
N PRO A 113 0.24 -1.69 30.50
CA PRO A 113 0.45 -2.79 31.42
C PRO A 113 -0.57 -2.80 32.57
N GLY A 114 -1.23 -3.95 32.74
CA GLY A 114 -2.27 -4.13 33.76
C GLY A 114 -3.67 -3.64 33.35
N SER A 115 -3.85 -3.00 32.20
CA SER A 115 -5.18 -2.64 31.69
C SER A 115 -5.97 -3.87 31.23
N SER A 116 -7.28 -3.85 31.45
CA SER A 116 -8.23 -4.81 30.86
C SER A 116 -8.62 -4.46 29.41
N GLU A 117 -8.34 -3.23 28.96
CA GLU A 117 -8.57 -2.80 27.59
C GLU A 117 -7.47 -3.33 26.67
N THR A 118 -7.84 -3.65 25.43
CA THR A 118 -6.91 -4.18 24.42
C THR A 118 -6.43 -3.04 23.52
N ALA A 119 -5.11 -2.96 23.30
CA ALA A 119 -4.52 -2.10 22.29
C ALA A 119 -4.82 -2.62 20.88
N VAL A 120 -5.22 -1.74 19.98
CA VAL A 120 -5.31 -2.06 18.55
C VAL A 120 -3.90 -2.31 18.01
N PHE A 121 -3.74 -3.42 17.30
CA PHE A 121 -2.48 -3.78 16.66
C PHE A 121 -2.20 -2.80 15.50
N SER A 122 -0.97 -2.29 15.39
CA SER A 122 -0.64 -1.24 14.41
C SER A 122 -0.93 -1.64 12.94
N GLY A 123 -0.75 -2.92 12.59
CA GLY A 123 -1.14 -3.43 11.26
C GLY A 123 -2.66 -3.45 11.03
N ALA A 124 -3.46 -3.55 12.09
CA ALA A 124 -4.92 -3.42 12.03
C ALA A 124 -5.33 -1.95 11.84
N LEU A 125 -4.64 -1.00 12.48
CA LEU A 125 -4.86 0.44 12.24
C LEU A 125 -4.60 0.82 10.77
N HIS A 126 -3.57 0.24 10.13
CA HIS A 126 -3.39 0.40 8.69
C HIS A 126 -4.60 -0.10 7.89
N SER A 127 -5.17 -1.26 8.27
CA SER A 127 -6.34 -1.82 7.58
C SER A 127 -7.62 -1.01 7.81
N LEU A 128 -7.76 -0.37 8.97
CA LEU A 128 -8.82 0.60 9.25
C LEU A 128 -8.67 1.88 8.40
N ALA A 129 -7.44 2.36 8.23
CA ALA A 129 -7.10 3.57 7.48
C ALA A 129 -7.17 3.40 5.95
N PHE A 130 -6.88 2.19 5.45
CA PHE A 130 -6.74 1.89 4.03
C PHE A 130 -7.98 2.24 3.16
N PRO A 131 -9.23 1.98 3.58
CA PRO A 131 -10.42 2.45 2.86
C PRO A 131 -10.44 3.96 2.59
N VAL A 132 -9.91 4.77 3.52
CA VAL A 132 -9.89 6.23 3.40
C VAL A 132 -8.84 6.66 2.38
N ALA A 133 -7.64 6.07 2.40
CA ALA A 133 -6.65 6.26 1.33
C ALA A 133 -7.20 5.85 -0.04
N MET A 134 -7.86 4.69 -0.12
CA MET A 134 -8.47 4.19 -1.36
C MET A 134 -9.57 5.12 -1.89
N SER A 135 -10.28 5.84 -1.02
CA SER A 135 -11.27 6.81 -1.47
C SER A 135 -10.65 8.00 -2.22
N VAL A 136 -9.39 8.36 -1.93
CA VAL A 136 -8.63 9.36 -2.69
C VAL A 136 -8.07 8.75 -3.98
N LEU A 137 -7.47 7.56 -3.89
CA LEU A 137 -6.87 6.86 -5.04
C LEU A 137 -7.90 6.51 -6.13
N THR A 138 -9.16 6.30 -5.77
CA THR A 138 -10.22 5.92 -6.71
C THR A 138 -11.09 7.08 -7.18
N ARG A 139 -10.70 8.34 -6.87
CA ARG A 139 -11.37 9.52 -7.41
C ARG A 139 -11.30 9.54 -8.94
N GLN A 140 -12.29 10.17 -9.56
CA GLN A 140 -12.35 10.30 -11.02
C GLN A 140 -11.21 11.12 -11.62
N ASP A 141 -10.67 12.08 -10.86
CA ASP A 141 -9.55 12.95 -11.23
C ASP A 141 -8.18 12.38 -10.82
N PHE A 142 -8.13 11.19 -10.22
CA PHE A 142 -6.86 10.59 -9.84
C PHE A 142 -6.08 10.08 -11.07
N PRO A 143 -4.79 10.42 -11.22
CA PRO A 143 -4.06 10.26 -12.49
C PRO A 143 -3.61 8.83 -12.81
N LEU A 144 -3.67 7.89 -11.87
CA LEU A 144 -3.09 6.56 -12.01
C LEU A 144 -4.14 5.44 -11.87
N PRO A 145 -4.00 4.33 -12.63
CA PRO A 145 -4.89 3.19 -12.48
C PRO A 145 -4.63 2.47 -11.15
N VAL A 146 -5.66 2.38 -10.30
CA VAL A 146 -5.57 1.69 -8.99
C VAL A 146 -5.53 0.16 -9.14
N MET A 147 -6.24 -0.37 -10.13
CA MET A 147 -6.32 -1.81 -10.35
C MET A 147 -4.95 -2.40 -10.70
N GLY A 148 -4.49 -3.33 -9.86
CA GLY A 148 -3.19 -3.98 -10.02
C GLY A 148 -1.99 -3.14 -9.56
N MET A 149 -2.22 -2.02 -8.86
CA MET A 149 -1.13 -1.33 -8.16
C MET A 149 -0.40 -2.27 -7.21
N VAL A 150 0.91 -2.08 -7.12
CA VAL A 150 1.78 -2.87 -6.25
C VAL A 150 2.30 -2.00 -5.12
N HIS A 151 2.11 -2.45 -3.89
CA HIS A 151 2.64 -1.79 -2.70
C HIS A 151 4.16 -2.01 -2.65
N LEU A 152 4.95 -0.94 -2.68
CA LEU A 152 6.42 -0.98 -2.65
C LEU A 152 6.98 -0.71 -1.25
N THR A 153 6.43 0.28 -0.56
CA THR A 153 6.91 0.70 0.76
C THR A 153 5.75 1.04 1.66
N ASN A 154 5.88 0.79 2.95
CA ASN A 154 4.96 1.31 3.96
C ASN A 154 5.76 1.79 5.16
N SER A 155 5.53 3.02 5.62
CA SER A 155 6.08 3.52 6.88
C SER A 155 4.96 4.01 7.79
N VAL A 156 5.13 3.82 9.09
CA VAL A 156 4.16 4.20 10.11
C VAL A 156 4.89 4.78 11.29
N GLN A 157 4.35 5.87 11.83
CA GLN A 157 4.62 6.38 13.17
C GLN A 157 3.41 6.03 14.04
N HIS A 158 3.59 5.13 15.01
CA HIS A 158 2.58 4.76 16.00
C HIS A 158 2.89 5.53 17.29
N VAL A 159 2.24 6.69 17.43
CA VAL A 159 2.56 7.71 18.44
C VAL A 159 1.97 7.35 19.80
N MET A 160 0.74 6.84 19.81
CA MET A 160 0.04 6.44 21.02
C MET A 160 -0.81 5.21 20.75
N ASN A 161 -0.97 4.36 21.77
CA ASN A 161 -1.90 3.25 21.67
C ASN A 161 -3.33 3.74 21.51
N VAL A 162 -4.09 2.96 20.75
CA VAL A 162 -5.52 3.12 20.52
C VAL A 162 -6.23 1.95 21.18
N ALA A 163 -7.28 2.21 21.95
CA ALA A 163 -8.11 1.14 22.52
C ALA A 163 -9.03 0.54 21.45
N VAL A 164 -9.26 -0.78 21.52
CA VAL A 164 -10.34 -1.40 20.76
C VAL A 164 -11.67 -0.74 21.14
N GLY A 165 -12.47 -0.35 20.14
CA GLY A 165 -13.69 0.44 20.32
C GLY A 165 -13.51 1.95 20.43
N GLU A 166 -12.27 2.46 20.51
CA GLU A 166 -12.00 3.90 20.49
C GLU A 166 -12.40 4.52 19.15
N GLU A 167 -12.99 5.71 19.21
CA GLU A 167 -13.39 6.47 18.04
C GLU A 167 -12.24 7.34 17.51
N LEU A 168 -11.99 7.25 16.21
CA LEU A 168 -10.93 7.94 15.51
C LEU A 168 -11.47 8.69 14.28
N THR A 169 -10.77 9.75 13.91
CA THR A 169 -10.90 10.43 12.63
C THR A 169 -9.70 10.13 11.75
N ALA A 170 -9.94 9.61 10.55
CA ALA A 170 -8.92 9.40 9.54
C ALA A 170 -8.91 10.53 8.52
N THR A 171 -7.73 11.08 8.24
CA THR A 171 -7.52 12.06 7.17
C THR A 171 -6.51 11.49 6.18
N ALA A 172 -6.92 11.31 4.92
CA ALA A 172 -6.09 10.71 3.88
C ALA A 172 -5.88 11.63 2.69
N TRP A 173 -4.68 11.64 2.13
CA TRP A 173 -4.33 12.35 0.89
C TRP A 173 -3.26 11.58 0.11
N THR A 174 -2.87 12.11 -1.05
CA THR A 174 -1.77 11.56 -1.84
C THR A 174 -0.74 12.61 -2.17
N GLU A 175 0.52 12.22 -2.26
CA GLU A 175 1.65 13.12 -2.52
C GLU A 175 2.79 12.37 -3.25
N ASN A 176 3.89 13.08 -3.54
CA ASN A 176 5.15 12.52 -4.03
C ASN A 176 5.00 11.60 -5.25
N LEU A 177 4.26 12.06 -6.27
CA LEU A 177 4.31 11.45 -7.60
C LEU A 177 5.76 11.44 -8.09
N ARG A 178 6.29 10.26 -8.42
CA ARG A 178 7.66 10.08 -8.86
C ARG A 178 7.80 9.00 -9.92
N THR A 179 8.76 9.18 -10.80
CA THR A 179 9.09 8.19 -11.82
C THR A 179 9.75 6.94 -11.22
N HIS A 180 9.48 5.78 -11.83
CA HIS A 180 10.10 4.51 -11.45
C HIS A 180 10.35 3.67 -12.71
N ARG A 181 11.39 2.85 -12.72
CA ARG A 181 11.77 2.03 -13.88
C ARG A 181 10.65 1.12 -14.42
N ALA A 182 9.68 0.77 -13.57
CA ALA A 182 8.53 -0.06 -13.92
C ALA A 182 7.20 0.70 -14.03
N GLY A 183 7.19 2.03 -13.86
CA GLY A 183 5.98 2.84 -13.93
C GLY A 183 6.07 4.16 -13.15
N THR A 184 4.97 4.53 -12.47
CA THR A 184 4.89 5.73 -11.64
C THR A 184 4.54 5.33 -10.21
N VAL A 185 5.19 5.95 -9.24
CA VAL A 185 4.90 5.74 -7.81
C VAL A 185 4.22 6.97 -7.24
N VAL A 186 3.27 6.75 -6.34
CA VAL A 186 2.57 7.78 -5.57
C VAL A 186 2.52 7.34 -4.12
N ASP A 187 2.65 8.28 -3.19
CA ASP A 187 2.46 8.01 -1.78
C ASP A 187 1.01 8.31 -1.40
N ALA A 188 0.34 7.38 -0.73
CA ALA A 188 -0.88 7.64 0.01
C ALA A 188 -0.53 7.84 1.48
N VAL A 189 -1.00 8.93 2.07
CA VAL A 189 -0.74 9.28 3.47
C VAL A 189 -2.06 9.26 4.22
N VAL A 190 -2.06 8.72 5.44
CA VAL A 190 -3.22 8.77 6.35
C VAL A 190 -2.77 9.10 7.76
N THR A 191 -3.46 10.02 8.42
CA THR A 191 -3.35 10.24 9.87
C THR A 191 -4.61 9.75 10.56
N LEU A 192 -4.46 9.16 11.74
CA LEU A 192 -5.56 8.86 12.65
C LEU A 192 -5.45 9.78 13.87
N THR A 193 -6.55 10.44 14.19
CA THR A 193 -6.63 11.43 15.26
C THR A 193 -7.77 11.11 16.22
N ARG A 194 -7.59 11.49 17.49
CA ARG A 194 -8.66 11.54 18.48
C ARG A 194 -9.54 12.79 18.29
N ASN A 195 -10.65 12.83 19.00
CA ASN A 195 -11.59 13.97 18.98
C ASN A 195 -10.97 15.29 19.45
N ASP A 196 -9.89 15.25 20.23
CA ASP A 196 -9.13 16.42 20.66
C ASP A 196 -8.09 16.89 19.62
N GLY A 197 -8.02 16.22 18.46
CA GLY A 197 -7.06 16.51 17.40
C GLY A 197 -5.69 15.82 17.56
N THR A 198 -5.47 15.06 18.64
CA THR A 198 -4.20 14.36 18.87
C THR A 198 -3.98 13.28 17.83
N VAL A 199 -2.88 13.36 17.07
CA VAL A 199 -2.45 12.30 16.15
C VAL A 199 -1.90 11.11 16.94
N VAL A 200 -2.54 9.96 16.80
CA VAL A 200 -2.13 8.71 17.47
C VAL A 200 -1.38 7.76 16.54
N TRP A 201 -1.61 7.88 15.23
CA TRP A 201 -1.01 7.04 14.21
C TRP A 201 -0.92 7.81 12.90
N ALA A 202 0.20 7.68 12.18
CA ALA A 202 0.37 8.23 10.85
C ALA A 202 1.06 7.20 9.95
N GLY A 203 0.53 6.97 8.75
CA GLY A 203 1.06 6.02 7.80
C GLY A 203 1.26 6.62 6.41
N ARG A 204 2.31 6.17 5.72
CA ARG A 204 2.60 6.48 4.33
C ARG A 204 2.84 5.19 3.55
N SER A 205 2.10 4.99 2.47
CA SER A 205 2.13 3.80 1.62
C SER A 205 2.51 4.18 0.19
N GLY A 206 3.62 3.66 -0.32
CA GLY A 206 4.09 3.90 -1.68
C GLY A 206 3.53 2.86 -2.65
N TYR A 207 2.70 3.30 -3.61
CA TYR A 207 2.06 2.43 -4.61
C TYR A 207 2.62 2.65 -6.01
N LEU A 208 3.02 1.56 -6.66
CA LEU A 208 3.48 1.55 -8.05
C LEU A 208 2.32 1.23 -9.01
N ALA A 209 1.99 2.20 -9.86
CA ALA A 209 1.20 1.99 -11.07
C ALA A 209 2.11 1.48 -12.21
N LYS A 210 2.05 0.17 -12.48
CA LYS A 210 2.93 -0.47 -13.48
C LYS A 210 2.62 0.01 -14.90
N GLY A 211 3.66 0.20 -15.71
CA GLY A 211 3.55 0.47 -17.14
C GLY A 211 3.14 1.91 -17.51
N GLN A 212 2.92 2.77 -16.50
CA GLN A 212 2.69 4.20 -16.71
C GLN A 212 4.02 4.94 -16.59
N THR A 213 4.59 5.38 -17.70
CA THR A 213 5.70 6.35 -17.71
C THR A 213 5.20 7.62 -18.38
N ALA A 214 4.98 8.66 -17.56
CA ALA A 214 4.51 9.96 -18.01
C ALA A 214 5.38 11.05 -17.40
N ALA A 215 5.43 12.20 -18.07
CA ALA A 215 6.01 13.40 -17.47
C ALA A 215 5.18 13.78 -16.22
N ILE A 216 5.86 14.02 -15.10
CA ILE A 216 5.25 14.41 -13.82
C ILE A 216 5.45 15.91 -13.65
N ALA A 217 4.42 16.63 -13.20
CA ALA A 217 4.49 18.08 -13.10
C ALA A 217 5.51 18.48 -12.03
N GLY A 218 6.44 19.38 -12.37
CA GLY A 218 7.48 19.84 -11.43
C GLY A 218 8.69 18.90 -11.29
N GLU A 219 8.66 17.67 -11.83
CA GLU A 219 9.90 16.93 -12.09
C GLU A 219 10.54 17.51 -13.35
N GLY A 220 11.64 18.28 -13.18
CA GLY A 220 12.51 18.62 -14.30
C GLY A 220 12.95 17.35 -15.02
N ALA A 221 13.32 17.44 -16.31
CA ALA A 221 13.84 16.32 -17.09
C ALA A 221 15.09 15.74 -16.41
N ARG A 222 14.90 14.82 -15.47
CA ARG A 222 15.99 14.06 -14.88
C ARG A 222 16.42 13.07 -15.93
N THR A 223 17.65 13.26 -16.41
CA THR A 223 18.40 12.21 -17.08
C THR A 223 18.35 10.97 -16.18
N SER A 224 18.19 9.82 -16.81
CA SER A 224 17.89 8.50 -16.25
C SER A 224 18.97 7.91 -15.32
N GLU A 225 19.65 8.72 -14.52
CA GLU A 225 20.91 8.39 -13.84
C GLU A 225 20.98 8.81 -12.36
N GLU A 226 19.98 9.50 -11.79
CA GLU A 226 19.88 9.60 -10.33
C GLU A 226 19.21 8.32 -9.79
N GLU A 227 20.05 7.28 -9.72
CA GLU A 227 19.76 5.94 -9.25
C GLU A 227 19.12 5.96 -7.85
N TRP A 228 17.80 5.74 -7.79
CA TRP A 228 17.32 4.81 -6.77
C TRP A 228 17.89 3.46 -7.16
N THR A 229 19.12 3.20 -6.70
CA THR A 229 19.75 1.90 -6.86
C THR A 229 18.75 0.91 -6.31
N ASP A 230 18.36 -0.04 -7.16
CA ASP A 230 18.03 -1.36 -6.66
C ASP A 230 19.33 -1.86 -6.03
N SER A 231 19.65 -1.40 -4.81
CA SER A 231 20.87 -1.79 -4.10
C SER A 231 20.85 -3.29 -3.83
N SER A 232 19.67 -3.92 -3.95
CA SER A 232 19.47 -5.36 -3.92
C SER A 232 19.87 -6.10 -5.22
N LEU A 233 20.18 -5.37 -6.30
CA LEU A 233 20.55 -5.92 -7.61
C LEU A 233 22.03 -5.76 -7.96
N THR A 234 22.73 -4.78 -7.38
CA THR A 234 24.19 -4.63 -7.53
C THR A 234 24.98 -5.27 -6.39
N VAL A 235 24.37 -5.41 -5.20
CA VAL A 235 24.95 -6.20 -4.10
C VAL A 235 24.22 -7.55 -4.05
N PRO A 236 24.93 -8.69 -4.17
CA PRO A 236 24.32 -10.00 -3.99
C PRO A 236 23.64 -10.08 -2.61
N PHE A 237 22.34 -10.41 -2.58
CA PHE A 237 21.65 -10.66 -1.33
C PHE A 237 22.30 -11.84 -0.59
N ASN A 238 22.92 -11.54 0.55
CA ASN A 238 23.42 -12.54 1.48
C ASN A 238 22.33 -12.83 2.51
N ALA A 239 21.72 -14.02 2.44
CA ALA A 239 20.66 -14.38 3.36
C ALA A 239 21.20 -14.44 4.80
N PRO A 240 20.54 -13.75 5.76
CA PRO A 240 20.91 -13.84 7.17
C PRO A 240 20.61 -15.24 7.72
N GLN A 241 21.07 -15.50 8.94
CA GLN A 241 20.69 -16.72 9.66
C GLN A 241 19.17 -16.80 9.81
N GLN A 242 18.60 -17.91 9.32
CA GLN A 242 17.18 -18.19 9.45
C GLN A 242 16.82 -18.48 10.92
N THR A 243 15.88 -17.72 11.47
CA THR A 243 15.37 -17.90 12.83
C THR A 243 13.93 -18.43 12.85
N ALA A 244 13.21 -18.32 11.73
CA ALA A 244 11.85 -18.86 11.58
C ALA A 244 11.54 -19.24 10.11
N GLN A 245 10.40 -19.88 9.90
CA GLN A 245 9.88 -20.22 8.57
C GLN A 245 8.37 -20.01 8.53
N TRP A 246 7.87 -19.34 7.50
CA TRP A 246 6.44 -19.25 7.22
C TRP A 246 6.05 -20.26 6.14
N SER A 247 4.94 -20.96 6.37
CA SER A 247 4.24 -21.75 5.36
C SER A 247 2.99 -20.98 4.96
N LEU A 248 2.94 -20.47 3.74
CA LEU A 248 1.83 -19.72 3.19
C LEU A 248 1.04 -20.60 2.22
N LYS A 249 -0.23 -20.80 2.52
CA LYS A 249 -1.13 -21.65 1.75
C LYS A 249 -1.64 -20.91 0.51
N ALA A 250 -2.26 -21.65 -0.41
CA ALA A 250 -2.81 -21.08 -1.64
C ALA A 250 -3.99 -20.11 -1.41
N ASP A 251 -4.61 -20.17 -0.22
CA ASP A 251 -5.73 -19.35 0.21
C ASP A 251 -5.33 -18.19 1.14
N THR A 252 -4.06 -18.06 1.53
CA THR A 252 -3.57 -17.00 2.43
C THR A 252 -3.97 -15.59 1.97
N GLY A 253 -3.97 -15.31 0.66
CA GLY A 253 -4.46 -14.03 0.14
C GLY A 253 -5.96 -13.80 0.42
N ARG A 254 -6.80 -14.84 0.30
CA ARG A 254 -8.24 -14.73 0.60
C ARG A 254 -8.50 -14.62 2.10
N GLU A 255 -7.75 -15.34 2.93
CA GLU A 255 -7.84 -15.24 4.39
C GLU A 255 -7.55 -13.81 4.87
N TYR A 256 -6.49 -13.18 4.33
CA TYR A 256 -6.17 -11.80 4.67
C TYR A 256 -7.19 -10.80 4.11
N ALA A 257 -7.64 -10.96 2.86
CA ALA A 257 -8.70 -10.12 2.29
C ALA A 257 -9.98 -10.14 3.14
N GLY A 258 -10.30 -11.27 3.76
CA GLY A 258 -11.43 -11.42 4.68
C GLY A 258 -11.33 -10.63 5.99
N VAL A 259 -10.15 -10.13 6.37
CA VAL A 259 -9.96 -9.26 7.54
C VAL A 259 -9.52 -7.85 7.17
N SER A 260 -8.81 -7.63 6.05
CA SER A 260 -8.39 -6.29 5.62
C SER A 260 -9.41 -5.59 4.73
N GLY A 261 -10.33 -6.34 4.11
CA GLY A 261 -11.21 -5.83 3.05
C GLY A 261 -10.50 -5.61 1.71
N ASP A 262 -9.20 -5.91 1.61
CA ASP A 262 -8.44 -5.76 0.37
C ASP A 262 -8.63 -6.97 -0.55
N TYR A 263 -9.68 -6.90 -1.38
CA TYR A 263 -10.00 -7.90 -2.39
C TYR A 263 -9.34 -7.63 -3.76
N ASN A 264 -8.17 -6.96 -3.80
CA ASN A 264 -7.43 -6.78 -5.06
C ASN A 264 -7.23 -8.14 -5.77
N PRO A 265 -7.66 -8.30 -7.04
CA PRO A 265 -7.68 -9.61 -7.71
C PRO A 265 -6.32 -10.31 -7.79
N ILE A 266 -5.20 -9.58 -7.71
CA ILE A 266 -3.86 -10.18 -7.71
C ILE A 266 -3.60 -11.15 -6.54
N HIS A 267 -4.44 -11.12 -5.49
CA HIS A 267 -4.30 -11.95 -4.30
C HIS A 267 -5.28 -13.13 -4.24
N LEU A 268 -6.34 -13.12 -5.05
CA LEU A 268 -7.49 -14.01 -4.82
C LEU A 268 -7.31 -15.37 -5.49
N SER A 269 -6.83 -15.41 -6.73
CA SER A 269 -6.65 -16.64 -7.49
C SER A 269 -5.56 -16.51 -8.57
N GLY A 270 -5.00 -17.65 -9.00
CA GLY A 270 -4.05 -17.69 -10.11
C GLY A 270 -4.58 -17.04 -11.39
N PRO A 271 -5.81 -17.35 -11.84
CA PRO A 271 -6.40 -16.73 -13.03
C PRO A 271 -6.57 -15.21 -12.92
N SER A 272 -7.11 -14.72 -11.80
CA SER A 272 -7.32 -13.28 -11.61
C SER A 272 -6.00 -12.50 -11.55
N ALA A 273 -4.98 -13.06 -10.90
CA ALA A 273 -3.65 -12.48 -10.88
C ALA A 273 -2.96 -12.49 -12.26
N LYS A 274 -3.13 -13.55 -13.04
CA LYS A 274 -2.60 -13.64 -14.42
C LYS A 274 -3.24 -12.61 -15.35
N ALA A 275 -4.54 -12.34 -15.19
CA ALA A 275 -5.23 -11.29 -15.95
C ALA A 275 -4.63 -9.89 -15.72
N LEU A 276 -3.97 -9.67 -14.57
CA LEU A 276 -3.29 -8.43 -14.20
C LEU A 276 -1.75 -8.52 -14.34
N GLY A 277 -1.25 -9.48 -15.12
CA GLY A 277 0.18 -9.58 -15.46
C GLY A 277 1.06 -10.23 -14.40
N MET A 278 0.50 -10.94 -13.42
CA MET A 278 1.25 -11.70 -12.42
C MET A 278 1.43 -13.16 -12.85
N LYS A 279 2.43 -13.86 -12.29
CA LYS A 279 2.65 -15.30 -12.58
C LYS A 279 1.61 -16.22 -11.93
N GLY A 280 0.96 -15.74 -10.88
CA GLY A 280 -0.10 -16.39 -10.11
C GLY A 280 -0.47 -15.52 -8.91
N ALA A 281 -1.36 -16.01 -8.04
CA ALA A 281 -1.77 -15.27 -6.85
C ALA A 281 -0.57 -14.99 -5.95
N ILE A 282 -0.48 -13.79 -5.41
CA ILE A 282 0.57 -13.39 -4.49
C ILE A 282 -0.02 -13.08 -3.10
N ALA A 283 0.75 -13.27 -2.03
CA ALA A 283 0.35 -12.78 -0.72
C ALA A 283 0.25 -11.25 -0.73
N HIS A 284 -0.66 -10.68 0.07
CA HIS A 284 -0.69 -9.24 0.31
C HIS A 284 0.62 -8.78 0.95
N GLY A 285 1.16 -7.65 0.48
CA GLY A 285 2.32 -7.02 1.13
C GLY A 285 2.03 -6.76 2.60
N MET A 286 0.87 -6.18 2.89
CA MET A 286 0.44 -5.87 4.26
C MET A 286 0.17 -7.09 5.14
N TYR A 287 -0.18 -8.25 4.58
CA TYR A 287 -0.18 -9.51 5.33
C TYR A 287 1.23 -9.83 5.81
N THR A 288 2.21 -9.80 4.91
CA THR A 288 3.59 -10.14 5.25
C THR A 288 4.25 -9.11 6.17
N ALA A 289 3.94 -7.82 6.00
CA ALA A 289 4.39 -6.75 6.89
C ALA A 289 3.76 -6.86 8.29
N SER A 290 2.45 -7.09 8.37
CA SER A 290 1.78 -7.28 9.66
C SER A 290 2.32 -8.51 10.41
N ARG A 291 2.56 -9.60 9.68
CA ARG A 291 3.15 -10.82 10.26
C ARG A 291 4.61 -10.63 10.67
N ALA A 292 5.38 -9.84 9.93
CA ALA A 292 6.73 -9.46 10.31
C ALA A 292 6.73 -8.59 11.58
N LEU A 293 5.87 -7.56 11.64
CA LEU A 293 5.71 -6.71 12.83
C LEU A 293 5.28 -7.53 14.06
N ALA A 294 4.35 -8.48 13.88
CA ALA A 294 3.91 -9.38 14.94
C ALA A 294 5.04 -10.24 15.54
N ALA A 295 6.11 -10.50 14.77
CA ALA A 295 7.26 -11.26 15.22
C ALA A 295 8.28 -10.43 16.03
N THR A 296 8.09 -9.12 16.15
CA THR A 296 9.01 -8.21 16.85
C THR A 296 8.67 -8.04 18.33
N GLY A 297 9.67 -7.73 19.15
CA GLY A 297 9.55 -7.52 20.60
C GLY A 297 9.11 -6.14 21.04
N VAL A 298 8.57 -5.30 20.13
CA VAL A 298 8.14 -3.92 20.40
C VAL A 298 7.36 -3.84 21.71
N PRO A 299 7.81 -3.08 22.72
CA PRO A 299 7.08 -2.92 23.98
C PRO A 299 5.72 -2.26 23.77
N SER A 300 4.74 -2.60 24.62
CA SER A 300 3.39 -2.03 24.51
C SER A 300 3.33 -0.54 24.86
N GLU A 301 4.29 0.02 25.59
CA GLU A 301 4.24 1.40 26.07
C GLU A 301 5.04 2.39 25.24
N VAL A 302 5.88 1.90 24.32
CA VAL A 302 6.86 2.73 23.62
C VAL A 302 6.27 3.18 22.30
N PRO A 303 6.09 4.49 22.06
CA PRO A 303 5.83 5.01 20.72
C PRO A 303 6.91 4.53 19.75
N PHE A 304 6.50 4.02 18.60
CA PHE A 304 7.43 3.36 17.68
C PHE A 304 7.10 3.68 16.23
N SER A 305 8.12 3.67 15.40
CA SER A 305 7.97 3.64 13.96
C SER A 305 8.21 2.23 13.44
N TRP A 306 7.46 1.83 12.41
CA TRP A 306 7.80 0.66 11.61
C TRP A 306 7.74 0.99 10.14
N SER A 307 8.68 0.45 9.39
CA SER A 307 8.78 0.61 7.95
C SER A 307 9.04 -0.73 7.29
N VAL A 308 8.55 -0.90 6.08
CA VAL A 308 8.77 -2.10 5.27
C VAL A 308 9.02 -1.72 3.82
N GLU A 309 9.99 -2.39 3.21
CA GLU A 309 10.24 -2.37 1.78
C GLU A 309 9.93 -3.75 1.19
N PHE A 310 9.12 -3.78 0.12
CA PHE A 310 8.73 -5.01 -0.58
C PHE A 310 9.60 -5.19 -1.82
N ALA A 311 10.69 -5.95 -1.68
CA ALA A 311 11.63 -6.23 -2.77
C ALA A 311 11.03 -7.14 -3.87
N ALA A 312 10.23 -8.14 -3.49
CA ALA A 312 9.61 -9.05 -4.46
C ALA A 312 8.32 -9.70 -3.94
N PRO A 313 7.31 -9.89 -4.81
CA PRO A 313 6.08 -10.58 -4.43
C PRO A 313 6.30 -12.01 -3.94
N VAL A 314 5.48 -12.45 -2.98
CA VAL A 314 5.44 -13.83 -2.51
C VAL A 314 4.37 -14.60 -3.29
N LEU A 315 4.77 -15.40 -4.28
CA LEU A 315 3.86 -16.23 -5.08
C LEU A 315 3.29 -17.37 -4.23
N LEU A 316 1.96 -17.54 -4.18
CA LEU A 316 1.29 -18.55 -3.37
C LEU A 316 1.05 -19.86 -4.13
N PRO A 317 1.11 -21.03 -3.45
CA PRO A 317 1.61 -21.22 -2.08
C PRO A 317 3.14 -21.04 -1.98
N ALA A 318 3.64 -20.71 -0.79
CA ALA A 318 5.07 -20.46 -0.57
C ALA A 318 5.59 -20.99 0.77
N THR A 319 6.87 -21.36 0.76
CA THR A 319 7.69 -21.44 1.97
C THR A 319 8.62 -20.24 2.00
N VAL A 320 8.59 -19.47 3.08
CA VAL A 320 9.37 -18.24 3.24
C VAL A 320 10.28 -18.42 4.45
N ALA A 321 11.59 -18.24 4.24
CA ALA A 321 12.55 -18.20 5.33
C ALA A 321 12.56 -16.80 5.95
N VAL A 322 12.72 -16.74 7.26
CA VAL A 322 12.59 -15.50 8.02
C VAL A 322 13.73 -15.40 9.02
N SER A 323 14.27 -14.19 9.14
CA SER A 323 15.20 -13.82 10.18
C SER A 323 14.62 -12.65 10.93
N VAL A 324 14.55 -12.81 12.25
CA VAL A 324 14.11 -11.79 13.20
C VAL A 324 15.31 -11.45 14.04
N HIS A 325 15.79 -10.23 13.90
CA HIS A 325 16.79 -9.64 14.76
C HIS A 325 16.09 -8.65 15.68
N ASP A 326 16.23 -8.86 16.98
CA ASP A 326 15.68 -8.00 18.02
C ASP A 326 16.85 -7.58 18.91
N ASP A 327 17.14 -6.29 18.98
CA ASP A 327 18.37 -5.78 19.61
C ASP A 327 18.29 -5.67 21.14
N GLY A 328 17.14 -6.04 21.71
CA GLY A 328 16.91 -6.08 23.14
C GLY A 328 15.52 -6.62 23.48
N ARG A 329 15.19 -6.67 24.78
CA ARG A 329 13.83 -6.96 25.27
C ARG A 329 13.42 -5.89 26.27
N ARG A 330 12.13 -5.52 26.26
CA ARG A 330 11.52 -4.58 27.22
C ARG A 330 12.29 -3.24 27.26
N GLU A 331 12.81 -2.85 28.42
CA GLU A 331 13.49 -1.57 28.67
C GLU A 331 14.79 -1.37 27.85
N HIS A 332 15.34 -2.43 27.27
CA HIS A 332 16.58 -2.37 26.47
C HIS A 332 16.32 -2.49 24.96
N TRP A 333 15.06 -2.48 24.53
CA TRP A 333 14.70 -2.56 23.11
C TRP A 333 15.03 -1.25 22.41
N ASN A 334 15.92 -1.30 21.41
CA ASN A 334 16.33 -0.16 20.59
C ASN A 334 15.85 -0.31 19.12
N GLY A 335 15.29 -1.47 18.77
CA GLY A 335 14.74 -1.74 17.46
C GLY A 335 14.65 -3.22 17.11
N SER A 336 13.91 -3.51 16.05
CA SER A 336 13.82 -4.84 15.48
C SER A 336 13.98 -4.77 13.96
N ARG A 337 14.53 -5.83 13.37
CA ARG A 337 14.64 -6.00 11.93
C ARG A 337 14.16 -7.40 11.55
N VAL A 338 13.26 -7.47 10.58
CA VAL A 338 12.72 -8.73 10.07
C VAL A 338 12.96 -8.80 8.57
N ILE A 339 13.69 -9.82 8.13
CA ILE A 339 13.92 -10.08 6.70
C ILE A 339 13.22 -11.38 6.35
N ALA A 340 12.41 -11.36 5.30
CA ALA A 340 11.78 -12.55 4.75
C ALA A 340 12.25 -12.78 3.31
N TRP A 341 12.60 -14.01 2.95
CA TRP A 341 13.14 -14.34 1.63
C TRP A 341 12.70 -15.71 1.14
N ASN A 342 12.85 -15.91 -0.17
CA ASN A 342 12.67 -17.22 -0.79
C ASN A 342 13.91 -18.09 -0.52
N PRO A 343 13.82 -19.18 0.28
CA PRO A 343 14.99 -19.97 0.64
C PRO A 343 15.58 -20.73 -0.56
N LYS A 344 14.77 -21.07 -1.57
CA LYS A 344 15.24 -21.81 -2.76
C LYS A 344 15.96 -20.92 -3.76
N ARG A 345 15.49 -19.68 -3.93
CA ARG A 345 16.01 -18.74 -4.93
C ARG A 345 17.01 -17.75 -4.35
N ASN A 346 17.17 -17.73 -3.02
CA ASN A 346 17.96 -16.76 -2.29
C ASN A 346 17.63 -15.31 -2.69
N LYS A 347 16.34 -14.97 -2.69
CA LYS A 347 15.85 -13.63 -3.07
C LYS A 347 15.00 -13.03 -1.96
N PRO A 348 15.25 -11.77 -1.55
CA PRO A 348 14.45 -11.12 -0.53
C PRO A 348 13.02 -10.89 -1.04
N HIS A 349 12.07 -10.98 -0.12
CA HIS A 349 10.68 -10.59 -0.34
C HIS A 349 10.40 -9.25 0.33
N LEU A 350 10.80 -9.11 1.59
CA LEU A 350 10.65 -7.87 2.34
C LEU A 350 11.75 -7.72 3.38
N GLU A 351 11.97 -6.47 3.76
CA GLU A 351 12.67 -6.08 4.97
C GLU A 351 11.77 -5.13 5.76
N LEU A 352 11.50 -5.46 7.02
CA LEU A 352 10.78 -4.62 7.97
C LEU A 352 11.73 -4.16 9.07
N VAL A 353 11.69 -2.88 9.40
CA VAL A 353 12.49 -2.26 10.46
C VAL A 353 11.55 -1.56 11.42
N VAL A 354 11.76 -1.76 12.72
CA VAL A 354 11.01 -1.13 13.81
C VAL A 354 11.98 -0.41 14.73
N LYS A 355 11.63 0.80 15.16
CA LYS A 355 12.45 1.65 16.03
C LYS A 355 11.58 2.43 17.00
N PRO A 356 12.08 2.81 18.19
CA PRO A 356 11.46 3.85 19.01
C PRO A 356 11.28 5.15 18.21
N LEU A 357 10.25 5.94 18.55
CA LEU A 357 10.06 7.30 18.01
C LEU A 357 10.94 8.34 18.71
#